data_AF-A0A349Q8F0-F1
#
_entry.id   AF-A0A349Q8F0-F1
#
_cell.length_a   1.000
_cell.length_b   1.000
_cell.length_c   1.000
_cell.angle_alpha   90.00
_cell.angle_beta   90.00
_cell.angle_gamma   90.00
#
_symmetry.space_group_name_H-M   'P 1'
#
loop_
_entity.id
_entity.type
_entity.pdbx_description
1 polymer ?
#
loop_
_entity_poly.entity_id
_entity_poly.type
_entity_poly.pdbx_seq_one_letter_code
_entity_poly.pdbx_strand_id
1 'polypeptide(L)'
;MEQVYQNIPKEKFEFADKQDLLHEKSLATKPRSYFADAFSRFCKNKGSIVGACVILILILYAIFGTIFSPYSVSHRDTYFRYALPRNEMFVNTDFWDGCEEKSHDRSIFEYYYYMGKETGHYAVKNEEYKIAGDMYVYRLDSYHSTGCVYLKMSEE
;
A
#
# COMPACT_ATOMS: atom_id res chain seq x y z
N MET A 1 28.93 -28.85 57.64
CA MET A 1 28.30 -27.51 57.73
C MET A 1 26.84 -27.66 58.19
N GLU A 2 26.58 -28.53 59.18
CA GLU A 2 25.24 -29.14 59.37
C GLU A 2 24.71 -29.01 60.81
N GLN A 3 25.57 -28.59 61.76
CA GLN A 3 25.20 -28.52 63.18
C GLN A 3 24.62 -27.16 63.64
N VAL A 4 24.60 -26.15 62.77
CA VAL A 4 24.17 -24.78 63.13
C VAL A 4 22.64 -24.65 63.23
N TYR A 5 21.88 -25.58 62.63
CA TYR A 5 20.40 -25.53 62.60
C TYR A 5 19.72 -26.41 63.67
N GLN A 6 20.47 -27.18 64.45
CA GLN A 6 19.92 -28.12 65.43
C GLN A 6 19.42 -27.43 66.73
N ASN A 7 19.91 -26.23 67.04
CA ASN A 7 19.54 -25.49 68.24
C ASN A 7 19.35 -24.00 67.94
N ILE A 8 18.23 -23.67 67.30
CA ILE A 8 17.81 -22.27 67.12
C ILE A 8 17.08 -21.83 68.40
N PRO A 9 17.58 -20.81 69.12
CA PRO A 9 16.93 -20.32 70.34
C PRO A 9 15.54 -19.74 70.04
N LYS A 10 14.58 -19.99 70.95
CA LYS A 10 13.17 -19.60 70.79
C LYS A 10 12.96 -18.11 70.53
N GLU A 11 13.85 -17.27 71.03
CA GLU A 11 13.83 -15.80 70.89
C GLU A 11 14.01 -15.32 69.44
N LYS A 12 14.53 -16.19 68.54
CA LYS A 12 14.70 -15.88 67.11
C LYS A 12 13.47 -16.21 66.27
N PHE A 13 12.41 -16.72 66.88
CA PHE A 13 11.15 -17.00 66.20
C PHE A 13 10.13 -15.93 66.57
N GLU A 14 9.58 -15.28 65.56
CA GLU A 14 8.39 -14.45 65.69
C GLU A 14 7.18 -15.24 65.21
N PHE A 15 5.99 -14.95 65.77
CA PHE A 15 4.76 -15.54 65.27
C PHE A 15 4.51 -14.99 63.86
N ALA A 16 4.45 -15.89 62.87
CA ALA A 16 4.00 -15.52 61.53
C ALA A 16 2.60 -14.92 61.64
N ASP A 17 2.41 -13.71 61.11
CA ASP A 17 1.11 -13.08 61.09
C ASP A 17 0.16 -13.95 60.25
N LYS A 18 -1.11 -14.08 60.67
CA LYS A 18 -2.09 -14.96 60.00
C LYS A 18 -2.30 -14.57 58.53
N GLN A 19 -1.92 -13.34 58.16
CA GLN A 19 -1.96 -12.84 56.79
C GLN A 19 -0.91 -13.51 55.87
N ASP A 20 0.25 -13.92 56.40
CA ASP A 20 1.36 -14.49 55.59
C ASP A 20 1.17 -15.98 55.26
N LEU A 21 0.32 -16.67 56.01
CA LEU A 21 -0.08 -18.07 55.73
C LEU A 21 -1.04 -18.18 54.53
N LEU A 22 -1.53 -17.06 53.99
CA LEU A 22 -2.33 -17.00 52.76
C LEU A 22 -1.46 -17.10 51.50
N HIS A 23 -0.54 -18.08 51.47
CA HIS A 23 0.27 -18.37 50.28
C HIS A 23 -0.56 -18.85 49.08
N GLU A 24 -1.83 -19.17 49.27
CA GLU A 24 -2.81 -19.38 48.20
C GLU A 24 -3.76 -18.19 48.09
N LYS A 25 -3.24 -17.02 47.69
CA LYS A 25 -4.11 -16.04 47.02
C LYS A 25 -4.52 -16.66 45.69
N SER A 26 -5.74 -17.16 45.59
CA SER A 26 -6.32 -17.49 44.29
C SER A 26 -6.14 -16.27 43.39
N LEU A 27 -5.64 -16.49 42.18
CA LEU A 27 -5.41 -15.40 41.23
C LEU A 27 -6.76 -14.76 40.93
N ALA A 28 -7.10 -13.69 41.66
CA ALA A 28 -8.32 -12.88 41.51
C ALA A 28 -8.25 -12.02 40.24
N THR A 29 -7.69 -12.58 39.17
CA THR A 29 -7.75 -12.01 37.83
C THR A 29 -9.11 -12.34 37.24
N LYS A 30 -9.74 -11.31 36.65
CA LYS A 30 -10.98 -11.48 35.90
C LYS A 30 -10.81 -12.61 34.88
N PRO A 31 -11.70 -13.62 34.85
CA PRO A 31 -11.61 -14.68 33.85
C PRO A 31 -11.71 -14.04 32.45
N ARG A 32 -10.67 -14.22 31.65
CA ARG A 32 -10.59 -13.69 30.28
C ARG A 32 -10.55 -14.86 29.31
N SER A 33 -11.31 -14.77 28.23
CA SER A 33 -11.23 -15.76 27.15
C SER A 33 -9.81 -15.80 26.58
N TYR A 34 -9.33 -17.01 26.25
CA TYR A 34 -8.00 -17.23 25.67
C TYR A 34 -7.75 -16.34 24.44
N PHE A 35 -8.75 -16.21 23.57
CA PHE A 35 -8.67 -15.35 22.39
C PHE A 35 -8.49 -13.87 22.75
N ALA A 36 -9.25 -13.39 23.73
CA ALA A 36 -9.15 -12.01 24.19
C ALA A 36 -7.80 -11.72 24.85
N ASP A 37 -7.21 -12.70 25.55
CA ASP A 37 -5.89 -12.54 26.14
C ASP A 37 -4.78 -12.58 25.07
N ALA A 38 -4.83 -13.52 24.13
CA ALA A 38 -3.91 -13.60 23.01
C ALA A 38 -3.95 -12.34 22.13
N PHE A 39 -5.14 -11.84 21.79
CA PHE A 39 -5.31 -10.60 21.01
C PHE A 39 -4.75 -9.38 21.75
N SER A 40 -4.94 -9.31 23.07
CA SER A 40 -4.37 -8.24 23.88
C SER A 40 -2.85 -8.25 23.92
N ARG A 41 -2.21 -9.42 23.92
CA ARG A 41 -0.75 -9.54 23.85
C ARG A 41 -0.25 -9.22 22.44
N PHE A 42 -1.00 -9.63 21.42
CA PHE A 42 -0.73 -9.31 20.02
C PHE A 42 -0.73 -7.79 19.77
N CYS A 43 -1.77 -7.08 20.21
CA CYS A 43 -1.86 -5.62 20.07
C CYS A 43 -0.85 -4.83 20.92
N LYS A 44 -0.21 -5.45 21.93
CA LYS A 44 0.86 -4.80 22.71
C LYS A 44 2.20 -4.82 21.99
N ASN A 45 2.42 -5.79 21.10
CA ASN A 45 3.66 -5.89 20.35
C ASN A 45 3.58 -5.10 19.03
N LYS A 46 4.34 -4.00 18.94
CA LYS A 46 4.41 -3.16 17.73
C LYS A 46 4.82 -3.95 16.50
N GLY A 47 5.77 -4.89 16.63
CA GLY A 47 6.23 -5.73 15.51
C GLY A 47 5.13 -6.66 15.00
N SER A 48 4.37 -7.28 15.92
CA SER A 48 3.24 -8.14 15.55
C SER A 48 2.13 -7.37 14.85
N ILE A 49 1.84 -6.13 15.26
CA ILE A 49 0.85 -5.27 14.59
C ILE A 49 1.28 -4.94 13.17
N VAL A 50 2.54 -4.55 12.96
CA VAL A 50 3.05 -4.23 11.62
C VAL A 50 2.94 -5.44 10.70
N GLY A 51 3.32 -6.63 11.18
CA GLY A 51 3.15 -7.88 10.42
C GLY A 51 1.68 -8.17 10.09
N ALA A 52 0.77 -7.95 11.04
CA ALA A 52 -0.67 -8.07 10.82
C ALA A 52 -1.16 -7.17 9.69
N CYS A 53 -0.73 -5.91 9.69
CA CYS A 53 -1.12 -4.93 8.68
C CYS A 53 -0.65 -5.34 7.28
N VAL A 54 0.57 -5.84 7.15
CA VAL A 54 1.09 -6.34 5.87
C VAL A 54 0.26 -7.50 5.35
N ILE A 55 -0.04 -8.49 6.21
CA ILE A 55 -0.87 -9.65 5.84
C ILE A 55 -2.29 -9.19 5.46
N LEU A 56 -2.86 -8.26 6.22
CA LEU A 56 -4.17 -7.70 5.93
C LEU A 56 -4.21 -7.03 4.55
N ILE A 57 -3.20 -6.21 4.23
CA ILE A 57 -3.10 -5.55 2.92
C ILE A 57 -3.01 -6.59 1.78
N LEU A 58 -2.25 -7.67 1.96
CA LEU A 58 -2.15 -8.75 0.97
C LEU A 58 -3.49 -9.47 0.76
N ILE A 59 -4.22 -9.75 1.84
CA ILE A 59 -5.55 -10.37 1.77
C ILE A 59 -6.53 -9.44 1.04
N LEU A 60 -6.54 -8.16 1.40
CA LEU A 60 -7.39 -7.16 0.75
C LEU A 60 -7.03 -7.06 -0.74
N TYR A 61 -5.75 -7.05 -1.09
CA TYR A 61 -5.31 -7.04 -2.49
C TYR A 61 -5.76 -8.30 -3.26
N ALA A 62 -5.68 -9.49 -2.67
CA ALA A 62 -6.14 -10.72 -3.32
C ALA A 62 -7.65 -10.70 -3.61
N ILE A 63 -8.44 -10.16 -2.68
CA ILE A 63 -9.89 -10.03 -2.85
C ILE A 63 -10.21 -8.95 -3.88
N PHE A 64 -9.72 -7.73 -3.67
CA PHE A 64 -10.06 -6.57 -4.50
C PHE A 64 -9.42 -6.62 -5.89
N GLY A 65 -8.23 -7.20 -6.03
CA GLY A 65 -7.53 -7.29 -7.32
C GLY A 65 -8.32 -8.09 -8.36
N THR A 66 -9.02 -9.16 -7.94
CA THR A 66 -9.87 -9.95 -8.85
C THR A 66 -11.21 -9.29 -9.15
N ILE A 67 -11.71 -8.43 -8.26
CA ILE A 67 -12.99 -7.72 -8.44
C ILE A 67 -12.81 -6.51 -9.36
N PHE A 68 -11.74 -5.73 -9.16
CA PHE A 68 -11.52 -4.47 -9.90
C PHE A 68 -10.80 -4.66 -11.24
N SER A 69 -10.09 -5.77 -11.46
CA SER A 69 -9.43 -6.05 -12.74
C SER A 69 -10.31 -6.93 -13.63
N PRO A 70 -10.88 -6.40 -14.74
CA PRO A 70 -11.63 -7.21 -15.71
C PRO A 70 -10.71 -8.06 -16.62
N TYR A 71 -9.40 -7.90 -16.51
CA TYR A 71 -8.42 -8.57 -17.38
C TYR A 71 -7.99 -9.93 -16.83
N SER A 72 -7.78 -10.90 -17.73
CA SER A 72 -7.18 -12.18 -17.37
C SER A 72 -5.68 -12.02 -17.07
N VAL A 73 -5.13 -12.92 -16.25
CA VAL A 73 -3.69 -12.92 -15.90
C VAL A 73 -2.78 -13.10 -17.13
N SER A 74 -3.28 -13.72 -18.19
CA SER A 74 -2.56 -13.93 -19.45
C SER A 74 -2.63 -12.74 -20.42
N HIS A 75 -3.51 -11.77 -20.17
CA HIS A 75 -3.67 -10.61 -21.03
C HIS A 75 -2.39 -9.75 -21.02
N ARG A 76 -1.91 -9.38 -22.20
CA ARG A 76 -0.74 -8.52 -22.38
C ARG A 76 -1.04 -7.46 -23.41
N ASP A 77 -0.98 -6.22 -22.97
CA ASP A 77 -0.99 -5.05 -23.85
C ASP A 77 0.44 -4.53 -24.01
N THR A 78 0.92 -4.44 -25.26
CA THR A 78 2.25 -3.87 -25.57
C THR A 78 2.20 -2.37 -25.81
N TYR A 79 1.04 -1.83 -26.19
CA TYR A 79 0.85 -0.44 -26.55
C TYR A 79 0.68 0.43 -25.31
N PHE A 80 -0.18 0.01 -24.38
CA PHE A 80 -0.48 0.77 -23.15
C PHE A 80 0.30 0.29 -21.92
N ARG A 81 1.42 -0.42 -22.12
CA ARG A 81 2.25 -0.94 -21.02
C ARG A 81 2.75 0.14 -20.06
N TYR A 82 3.05 1.33 -20.59
CA TYR A 82 3.57 2.47 -19.82
C TYR A 82 2.54 3.59 -19.68
N ALA A 83 1.25 3.29 -19.87
CA ALA A 83 0.20 4.26 -19.66
C ALA A 83 0.13 4.64 -18.17
N LEU A 84 0.02 5.94 -17.93
CA LEU A 84 -0.09 6.52 -16.59
C LEU A 84 -1.51 6.33 -16.06
N PRO A 85 -1.71 6.30 -14.73
CA PRO A 85 -3.04 6.16 -14.16
C PRO A 85 -3.96 7.29 -14.61
N ARG A 86 -5.07 6.92 -15.27
CA ARG A 86 -6.12 7.84 -15.71
C ARG A 86 -7.45 7.43 -15.11
N ASN A 87 -8.18 8.41 -14.61
CA ASN A 87 -9.55 8.23 -14.11
C ASN A 87 -10.41 9.39 -14.61
N GLU A 88 -11.58 9.10 -15.18
CA GLU A 88 -12.51 10.08 -15.75
C GLU A 88 -12.87 11.21 -14.79
N MET A 89 -13.02 10.92 -13.50
CA MET A 89 -13.33 11.93 -12.48
C MET A 89 -12.18 12.91 -12.22
N PHE A 90 -10.94 12.51 -12.54
CA PHE A 90 -9.73 13.27 -12.27
C PHE A 90 -9.06 13.81 -13.54
N VAL A 91 -9.67 13.66 -14.72
CA VAL A 91 -9.12 14.16 -16.01
C VAL A 91 -8.87 15.67 -15.98
N ASN A 92 -9.74 16.43 -15.31
CA ASN A 92 -9.60 17.88 -15.18
C ASN A 92 -8.60 18.30 -14.08
N THR A 93 -7.98 17.33 -13.41
CA THR A 93 -6.95 17.58 -12.38
C THR A 93 -5.57 17.24 -12.94
N ASP A 94 -4.53 17.39 -12.11
CA ASP A 94 -3.15 17.07 -12.48
C ASP A 94 -2.63 15.79 -11.80
N PHE A 95 -3.49 15.07 -11.06
CA PHE A 95 -3.07 13.92 -10.25
C PHE A 95 -3.22 12.59 -10.99
N TRP A 96 -4.41 12.30 -11.54
CA TRP A 96 -4.75 11.04 -12.24
C TRP A 96 -5.40 11.30 -13.60
N ASP A 97 -4.78 12.18 -14.36
CA ASP A 97 -5.19 12.56 -15.71
C ASP A 97 -4.51 11.73 -16.80
N GLY A 98 -3.61 10.81 -16.44
CA GLY A 98 -2.84 10.01 -17.40
C GLY A 98 -1.76 10.81 -18.15
N CYS A 99 -1.46 12.04 -17.72
CA CYS A 99 -0.51 12.92 -18.37
C CYS A 99 0.77 13.10 -17.55
N GLU A 100 1.89 13.32 -18.23
CA GLU A 100 3.16 13.71 -17.62
C GLU A 100 3.75 14.95 -18.27
N GLU A 101 4.46 15.78 -17.50
CA GLU A 101 5.20 16.91 -18.05
C GLU A 101 6.46 16.41 -18.77
N LYS A 102 6.61 16.80 -20.03
CA LYS A 102 7.78 16.52 -20.86
C LYS A 102 8.34 17.80 -21.43
N SER A 103 9.67 17.80 -21.58
CA SER A 103 10.40 18.82 -22.31
C SER A 103 11.05 18.16 -23.52
N HIS A 104 10.66 18.58 -24.72
CA HIS A 104 11.16 18.02 -25.97
C HIS A 104 11.56 19.11 -26.95
N ASP A 105 12.43 18.74 -27.89
CA ASP A 105 12.79 19.58 -29.02
C ASP A 105 11.58 19.81 -29.94
N ARG A 106 11.68 20.86 -30.76
CA ARG A 106 10.62 21.29 -31.68
C ARG A 106 10.03 20.15 -32.52
N SER A 107 10.86 19.30 -33.12
CA SER A 107 10.40 18.23 -34.02
C SER A 107 9.51 17.20 -33.32
N ILE A 108 9.86 16.83 -32.08
CA ILE A 108 9.09 15.86 -31.30
C ILE A 108 7.80 16.49 -30.80
N PHE A 109 7.85 17.75 -30.36
CA PHE A 109 6.65 18.49 -29.99
C PHE A 109 5.67 18.61 -31.16
N GLU A 110 6.15 19.03 -32.34
CA GLU A 110 5.33 19.16 -33.54
C GLU A 110 4.68 17.82 -33.91
N TYR A 111 5.40 16.70 -33.81
CA TYR A 111 4.83 15.38 -34.04
C TYR A 111 3.61 15.11 -33.15
N TYR A 112 3.72 15.26 -31.83
CA TYR A 112 2.61 15.00 -30.91
C TYR A 112 1.49 16.03 -31.02
N TYR A 113 1.84 17.29 -31.29
CA TYR A 113 0.87 18.38 -31.44
C TYR A 113 0.01 18.19 -32.70
N TYR A 114 0.63 17.92 -33.85
CA TYR A 114 -0.09 17.74 -35.11
C TYR A 114 -0.77 16.39 -35.22
N MET A 115 -0.24 15.33 -34.60
CA MET A 115 -0.93 14.03 -34.50
C MET A 115 -2.34 14.20 -33.92
N GLY A 116 -2.51 15.04 -32.89
CA GLY A 116 -3.83 15.33 -32.32
C GLY A 116 -4.75 16.07 -33.28
N LYS A 117 -4.22 17.01 -34.08
CA LYS A 117 -5.00 17.76 -35.07
C LYS A 117 -5.46 16.91 -36.25
N GLU A 118 -4.64 15.95 -36.67
CA GLU A 118 -4.96 15.07 -37.79
C GLU A 118 -5.92 13.94 -37.41
N THR A 119 -5.71 13.34 -36.24
CA THR A 119 -6.47 12.16 -35.79
C THR A 119 -7.67 12.51 -34.90
N GLY A 120 -7.72 13.72 -34.35
CA GLY A 120 -8.67 14.14 -33.32
C GLY A 120 -8.31 13.69 -31.90
N HIS A 121 -7.19 12.98 -31.72
CA HIS A 121 -6.71 12.47 -30.43
C HIS A 121 -5.57 13.33 -29.88
N TYR A 122 -5.91 14.40 -29.16
CA TYR A 122 -4.93 15.36 -28.63
C TYR A 122 -4.01 14.73 -27.58
N ALA A 123 -2.76 14.47 -27.96
CA ALA A 123 -1.72 13.99 -27.05
C ALA A 123 -1.16 15.10 -26.15
N VAL A 124 -1.19 16.36 -26.60
CA VAL A 124 -0.83 17.52 -25.79
C VAL A 124 -2.06 17.99 -25.02
N LYS A 125 -2.05 17.89 -23.69
CA LYS A 125 -3.18 18.27 -22.84
C LYS A 125 -3.57 19.74 -23.08
N ASN A 126 -4.84 19.98 -23.38
CA ASN A 126 -5.42 21.30 -23.65
C ASN A 126 -4.71 22.10 -24.76
N GLU A 127 -3.86 21.47 -25.57
CA GLU A 127 -2.98 22.16 -26.54
C GLU A 127 -2.07 23.23 -25.90
N GLU A 128 -1.86 23.15 -24.58
CA GLU A 128 -1.05 24.11 -23.83
C GLU A 128 0.41 23.67 -23.78
N TYR A 129 1.31 24.61 -24.08
CA TYR A 129 2.75 24.41 -24.00
C TYR A 129 3.45 25.70 -23.58
N LYS A 130 4.62 25.55 -22.98
CA LYS A 130 5.52 26.64 -22.58
C LYS A 130 6.82 26.49 -23.34
N ILE A 131 7.34 27.59 -23.85
CA ILE A 131 8.64 27.61 -24.51
C ILE A 131 9.68 28.00 -23.45
N ALA A 132 10.61 27.08 -23.17
CA ALA A 132 11.70 27.27 -22.22
C ALA A 132 13.03 27.20 -22.98
N GLY A 133 13.48 28.34 -23.51
CA GLY A 133 14.65 28.37 -24.40
C GLY A 133 14.33 27.75 -25.76
N ASP A 134 15.06 26.71 -26.13
CA ASP A 134 14.88 25.97 -27.40
C ASP A 134 13.99 24.72 -27.24
N MET A 135 13.51 24.45 -26.02
CA MET A 135 12.68 23.29 -25.71
C MET A 135 11.23 23.69 -25.44
N TYR A 136 10.33 22.78 -25.80
CA TYR A 136 8.89 22.88 -25.57
C TYR A 136 8.52 22.02 -24.37
N VAL A 137 7.98 22.66 -23.34
CA VAL A 137 7.49 22.02 -22.11
C VAL A 137 5.98 21.92 -22.18
N TYR A 138 5.45 20.70 -22.11
CA TYR A 138 4.01 20.45 -22.20
C TYR A 138 3.62 19.18 -21.45
N ARG A 139 2.32 19.02 -21.17
CA ARG A 139 1.78 17.79 -20.58
C ARG A 139 1.38 16.83 -21.71
N LEU A 140 2.03 15.68 -21.76
CA LEU A 140 1.78 14.62 -22.74
C LEU A 140 0.87 13.56 -22.12
N ASP A 141 -0.27 13.27 -22.76
CA ASP A 141 -1.17 12.18 -22.41
C ASP A 141 -0.59 10.85 -22.91
N SER A 142 -0.30 9.95 -21.96
CA SER A 142 0.30 8.64 -22.24
C SER A 142 -0.58 7.72 -23.10
N TYR A 143 -1.90 7.89 -23.09
CA TYR A 143 -2.83 7.11 -23.91
C TYR A 143 -2.87 7.63 -25.34
N HIS A 144 -3.01 8.95 -25.52
CA HIS A 144 -3.08 9.55 -26.85
C HIS A 144 -1.72 9.64 -27.54
N SER A 145 -0.61 9.61 -26.78
CA SER A 145 0.76 9.59 -27.34
C SER A 145 1.06 8.37 -28.22
N THR A 146 0.34 7.27 -28.03
CA THR A 146 0.48 6.05 -28.84
C THR A 146 0.05 6.27 -30.29
N GLY A 147 -0.81 7.27 -30.54
CA GLY A 147 -1.29 7.61 -31.86
C GLY A 147 -2.16 6.50 -32.47
N CYS A 148 -1.87 6.14 -33.73
CA CYS A 148 -2.62 5.13 -34.46
C CYS A 148 -1.88 3.78 -34.44
N VAL A 149 -2.61 2.72 -34.08
CA VAL A 149 -2.10 1.34 -34.10
C VAL A 149 -2.68 0.60 -35.30
N TYR A 150 -1.81 -0.04 -36.08
CA TYR A 150 -2.24 -0.92 -37.16
C TYR A 150 -2.72 -2.26 -36.60
N LEU A 151 -4.03 -2.48 -36.64
CA LEU A 151 -4.65 -3.76 -36.29
C LEU A 151 -4.83 -4.58 -37.57
N LYS A 152 -4.24 -5.78 -37.58
CA LYS A 152 -4.63 -6.81 -38.55
C LYS A 152 -5.97 -7.36 -38.09
N MET A 153 -7.02 -7.17 -38.89
CA MET A 153 -8.26 -7.90 -38.67
C MET A 153 -7.96 -9.41 -38.78
N SER A 154 -8.24 -10.14 -37.71
CA SER A 154 -8.40 -11.59 -37.81
C SER A 154 -9.67 -11.81 -38.62
N GLU A 155 -9.59 -12.59 -39.70
CA GLU A 155 -10.79 -13.22 -40.24
C GLU A 155 -11.35 -14.12 -39.12
N GLU A 156 -12.64 -13.96 -38.81
CA GLU A 156 -13.38 -14.87 -37.92
C GLU A 156 -13.49 -16.28 -38.54
#